data_AF-A0A328V8Q6-F1
#
_entry.id   AF-A0A328V8Q6-F1
#
_cell.length_a   1.000
_cell.length_b   1.000
_cell.length_c   1.000
_cell.angle_alpha   90.00
_cell.angle_beta   90.00
_cell.angle_gamma   90.00
#
_symmetry.space_group_name_H-M   'P 1'
#
loop_
_entity.id
_entity.type
_entity.pdbx_description
1 polymer ?
#
loop_
_entity_poly.entity_id
_entity_poly.type
_entity_poly.pdbx_seq_one_letter_code
_entity_poly.pdbx_strand_id
1 'polypeptide(L)'
;MVLLILLVVKGAWLANAAVVVFWLVLEWRSWRNVGRLPLKLAPPVPALLAVRQGGNSLLTSYHAAYPIQSYALDLVVVDRLVRCARRGGLFPRRLTSYRSFGQAVLATCDGVVLACQDGLPDLPVGQMGPERPAGNHVVLQVSKQPAISPLPK
;
A
#
# COMPACT_ATOMS: atom_id res chain seq x y z
N MET A 1 13.58 4.81 13.65
CA MET A 1 14.78 5.00 14.49
C MET A 1 14.68 6.26 15.35
N VAL A 2 13.55 6.52 16.02
CA VAL A 2 13.40 7.50 17.12
C VAL A 2 12.15 7.07 17.93
N LEU A 3 12.30 6.08 18.81
CA LEU A 3 11.55 5.93 20.07
C LEU A 3 12.12 4.74 20.85
N LEU A 4 13.44 4.73 21.07
CA LEU A 4 14.11 3.72 21.91
C LEU A 4 14.87 4.40 23.05
N ILE A 5 14.23 5.36 23.71
CA ILE A 5 14.68 5.90 24.99
C ILE A 5 13.39 6.19 25.73
N LEU A 6 12.94 5.29 26.60
CA LEU A 6 12.13 5.69 27.76
C LEU A 6 11.93 4.62 28.85
N LEU A 7 12.39 3.38 28.74
CA LEU A 7 12.24 2.41 29.85
C LEU A 7 13.47 1.52 30.04
N VAL A 8 14.64 2.10 30.30
CA VAL A 8 15.68 1.37 31.06
C VAL A 8 15.60 1.86 32.50
N VAL A 9 14.57 1.38 33.22
CA VAL A 9 14.57 1.48 34.68
C VAL A 9 15.67 0.53 35.17
N LYS A 10 16.71 1.08 35.81
CA LYS A 10 17.79 0.27 36.40
C LYS A 10 17.18 -0.82 37.28
N GLY A 11 17.43 -2.10 36.96
CA GLY A 11 16.95 -3.26 37.72
C GLY A 11 15.80 -4.04 37.08
N ALA A 12 15.14 -3.54 36.03
CA ALA A 12 14.01 -4.21 35.38
C ALA A 12 14.43 -5.11 34.20
N TRP A 13 15.52 -5.87 34.34
CA TRP A 13 16.09 -6.69 33.25
C TRP A 13 15.11 -7.71 32.67
N LEU A 14 14.24 -8.28 33.52
CA LEU A 14 13.20 -9.23 33.08
C LEU A 14 12.12 -8.55 32.22
N ALA A 15 11.72 -7.32 32.55
CA ALA A 15 10.75 -6.57 31.77
C ALA A 15 11.32 -6.19 30.39
N ASN A 16 12.59 -5.76 30.36
CA ASN A 16 13.28 -5.46 29.10
C ASN A 16 13.46 -6.71 28.24
N ALA A 17 13.86 -7.83 28.84
CA ALA A 17 13.96 -9.10 28.14
C ALA A 17 12.59 -9.54 27.57
N ALA A 18 11.50 -9.37 28.34
CA ALA A 18 10.15 -9.69 27.87
C ALA A 18 9.72 -8.82 26.68
N VAL A 19 10.02 -7.51 26.69
CA VAL A 19 9.74 -6.60 25.57
C VAL A 19 10.55 -6.98 24.33
N VAL A 20 11.84 -7.31 24.48
CA VAL A 20 12.69 -7.75 23.37
C VAL A 20 12.20 -9.08 22.79
N VAL A 21 11.89 -10.06 23.63
CA VAL A 21 11.34 -11.35 23.19
C VAL A 21 10.00 -11.15 22.50
N PHE A 22 9.12 -10.31 23.04
CA PHE A 22 7.85 -9.97 22.40
C PHE A 22 8.06 -9.34 21.02
N TRP A 23 8.98 -8.39 20.89
CA TRP A 23 9.35 -7.78 19.61
C TRP A 23 9.90 -8.82 18.61
N LEU A 24 10.83 -9.67 19.04
CA LEU A 24 11.41 -10.73 18.20
C LEU A 24 10.34 -11.74 17.75
N VAL A 25 9.37 -12.06 18.60
CA VAL A 25 8.22 -12.91 18.24
C VAL A 25 7.35 -12.22 17.19
N LEU A 26 7.11 -10.91 17.30
CA LEU A 26 6.37 -10.15 16.29
C LEU A 26 7.12 -10.10 14.94
N GLU A 27 8.42 -9.84 14.96
CA GLU A 27 9.25 -9.87 13.74
C GLU A 27 9.27 -11.26 13.11
N TRP A 28 9.51 -12.31 13.90
CA TRP A 28 9.50 -13.68 13.43
C TRP A 28 8.14 -14.09 12.85
N ARG A 29 7.03 -13.69 13.48
CA ARG A 29 5.69 -13.93 12.98
C ARG A 29 5.42 -13.15 11.69
N SER A 30 5.93 -11.92 11.57
CA SER A 30 5.86 -11.13 10.34
C SER A 30 6.61 -11.81 9.19
N TRP A 31 7.82 -12.30 9.45
CA TRP A 31 8.66 -12.99 8.45
C TRP A 31 8.08 -14.35 8.02
N ARG A 32 7.49 -15.12 8.95
CA ARG A 32 6.85 -16.41 8.61
C ARG A 32 5.59 -16.28 7.76
N ASN A 33 4.98 -15.09 7.72
CA ASN A 33 3.79 -14.84 6.90
C ASN A 33 4.12 -14.38 5.47
N VAL A 34 5.39 -14.38 5.06
CA VAL A 34 5.80 -14.13 3.67
C VAL A 34 5.71 -15.44 2.88
N GLY A 35 4.49 -15.94 2.66
CA GLY A 35 4.24 -17.24 2.03
C GLY A 35 4.47 -17.28 0.51
N ARG A 36 4.84 -16.16 -0.12
CA ARG A 36 5.04 -16.05 -1.58
C ARG A 36 6.22 -15.14 -1.90
N LEU A 37 6.91 -15.44 -3.00
CA LEU A 37 7.94 -14.57 -3.56
C LEU A 37 7.35 -13.17 -3.80
N PRO A 38 8.02 -12.10 -3.36
CA PRO A 38 7.54 -10.74 -3.59
C PRO A 38 7.53 -10.46 -5.09
N LEU A 39 6.39 -9.98 -5.60
CA LEU A 39 6.30 -9.45 -6.96
C LEU A 39 6.91 -8.05 -6.97
N LYS A 40 7.96 -7.84 -7.76
CA LYS A 40 8.59 -6.52 -7.86
C LYS A 40 7.77 -5.65 -8.82
N LEU A 41 7.13 -4.62 -8.27
CA LEU A 41 6.33 -3.65 -8.98
C LEU A 41 7.01 -2.27 -8.98
N ALA A 42 6.99 -1.60 -10.13
CA ALA A 42 7.29 -0.18 -10.25
C ALA A 42 6.11 0.67 -9.73
N PRO A 43 6.35 1.91 -9.26
CA PRO A 43 5.28 2.81 -8.87
C PRO A 43 4.32 3.10 -10.04
N PRO A 44 3.00 2.97 -9.86
CA PRO A 44 2.01 3.23 -10.93
C PRO A 44 1.81 4.71 -11.24
N VAL A 45 2.46 5.61 -10.49
CA VAL A 45 2.35 7.07 -10.68
C VAL A 45 3.73 7.67 -10.44
N PRO A 46 4.20 8.64 -11.26
CA PRO A 46 5.50 9.28 -11.11
C PRO A 46 5.48 10.34 -9.98
N ALA A 47 5.02 9.97 -8.80
CA ALA A 47 4.91 10.85 -7.63
C ALA A 47 5.18 10.07 -6.33
N LEU A 48 5.35 10.79 -5.22
CA LEU A 48 5.47 10.16 -3.91
C LEU A 48 4.12 9.53 -3.51
N LEU A 49 4.17 8.25 -3.16
CA LEU A 49 3.00 7.46 -2.81
C LEU A 49 3.05 7.07 -1.32
N ALA A 50 1.88 7.03 -0.69
CA ALA A 50 1.67 6.36 0.59
C ALA A 50 0.61 5.26 0.43
N VAL A 51 0.77 4.18 1.18
CA VAL A 51 -0.21 3.10 1.27
C VAL A 51 -1.24 3.45 2.33
N ARG A 52 -2.51 3.55 1.95
CA ARG A 52 -3.63 3.84 2.85
C ARG A 52 -4.32 2.58 3.36
N GLN A 53 -4.42 1.56 2.52
CA GLN A 53 -4.84 0.21 2.88
C GLN A 53 -3.89 -0.77 2.20
N GLY A 54 -3.36 -1.72 2.96
CA GLY A 54 -2.46 -2.73 2.43
C GLY A 54 -1.96 -3.70 3.49
N GLY A 55 -1.38 -4.81 3.05
CA GLY A 55 -0.93 -5.89 3.92
C GLY A 55 -1.93 -7.03 4.05
N ASN A 56 -1.54 -8.07 4.80
CA ASN A 56 -2.17 -9.38 4.80
C ASN A 56 -3.09 -9.64 6.00
N SER A 57 -3.53 -8.61 6.71
CA SER A 57 -4.36 -8.75 7.91
C SER A 57 -5.44 -7.68 7.98
N LEU A 58 -6.55 -8.00 8.67
CA LEU A 58 -7.64 -7.05 8.93
C LEU A 58 -7.21 -5.84 9.76
N LEU A 59 -6.10 -5.95 10.50
CA LEU A 59 -5.53 -4.84 11.27
C LEU A 59 -4.92 -3.76 10.37
N THR A 60 -4.43 -4.14 9.20
CA THR A 60 -3.73 -3.23 8.28
C THR A 60 -4.51 -2.92 7.01
N SER A 61 -5.44 -3.81 6.61
CA SER A 61 -6.24 -3.65 5.40
C SER A 61 -7.59 -4.34 5.51
N TYR A 62 -8.66 -3.60 5.23
CA TYR A 62 -9.99 -4.18 5.06
C TYR A 62 -10.05 -5.16 3.88
N HIS A 63 -9.18 -5.00 2.89
CA HIS A 63 -9.13 -5.92 1.75
C HIS A 63 -8.76 -7.36 2.14
N ALA A 64 -8.09 -7.56 3.28
CA ALA A 64 -7.81 -8.90 3.80
C ALA A 64 -9.09 -9.70 4.14
N ALA A 65 -10.25 -9.04 4.26
CA ALA A 65 -11.54 -9.70 4.44
C ALA A 65 -12.06 -10.36 3.15
N TYR A 66 -11.58 -9.95 1.98
CA TYR A 66 -12.12 -10.37 0.68
C TYR A 66 -11.04 -11.09 -0.13
N PRO A 67 -11.21 -12.39 -0.47
CA PRO A 67 -10.17 -13.17 -1.14
C PRO A 67 -9.61 -12.52 -2.42
N ILE A 68 -10.47 -11.94 -3.26
CA ILE A 68 -10.08 -11.30 -4.52
C ILE A 68 -9.28 -10.00 -4.33
N GLN A 69 -9.38 -9.36 -3.16
CA GLN A 69 -8.66 -8.13 -2.82
C GLN A 69 -7.59 -8.35 -1.76
N SER A 70 -7.36 -9.58 -1.29
CA SER A 70 -6.47 -9.87 -0.14
C SER A 70 -5.03 -9.33 -0.27
N TYR A 71 -4.60 -8.97 -1.47
CA TYR A 71 -3.31 -8.33 -1.77
C TYR A 71 -3.45 -6.96 -2.46
N ALA A 72 -4.63 -6.36 -2.46
CA ALA A 72 -4.89 -5.04 -3.02
C ALA A 72 -4.25 -3.93 -2.16
N LEU A 73 -3.87 -2.85 -2.83
CA LEU A 73 -3.28 -1.66 -2.23
C LEU A 73 -4.10 -0.43 -2.62
N ASP A 74 -4.56 0.31 -1.62
CA ASP A 74 -5.05 1.67 -1.82
C ASP A 74 -3.87 2.63 -1.73
N LEU A 75 -3.53 3.25 -2.87
CA LEU A 75 -2.42 4.18 -2.98
C LEU A 75 -2.92 5.63 -3.02
N VAL A 76 -2.24 6.52 -2.31
CA VAL A 76 -2.50 7.96 -2.36
C VAL A 76 -1.24 8.73 -2.74
N VAL A 77 -1.39 9.73 -3.59
CA VAL A 77 -0.31 10.66 -3.95
C VAL A 77 -0.18 11.72 -2.86
N VAL A 78 1.02 11.90 -2.32
CA VAL A 78 1.30 12.80 -1.19
C VAL A 78 2.46 13.74 -1.47
N ASP A 79 2.57 14.82 -0.69
CA ASP A 79 3.82 15.59 -0.60
C ASP A 79 4.76 15.05 0.48
N ARG A 80 5.90 15.73 0.68
CA ARG A 80 6.91 15.40 1.69
C ARG A 80 6.37 15.45 3.13
N LEU A 81 5.23 16.11 3.36
CA LEU A 81 4.54 16.16 4.65
C LEU A 81 3.38 15.15 4.72
N VAL A 82 3.33 14.19 3.77
CA VAL A 82 2.33 13.12 3.69
C VAL A 82 0.89 13.65 3.48
N ARG A 83 0.75 14.82 2.83
CA ARG A 83 -0.58 15.40 2.55
C ARG A 83 -1.07 15.06 1.15
N CYS A 84 -2.27 14.50 1.04
CA CYS A 84 -2.91 14.19 -0.24
C CYS A 84 -3.50 15.41 -0.96
N ALA A 85 -3.93 16.42 -0.20
CA ALA A 85 -4.50 17.63 -0.74
C ALA A 85 -3.41 18.66 -1.11
N ARG A 86 -3.58 19.33 -2.23
CA ARG A 86 -2.82 20.53 -2.64
C ARG A 86 -3.36 21.79 -1.96
N ARG A 87 -4.67 21.83 -1.72
CA ARG A 87 -5.42 22.97 -1.15
C ARG A 87 -6.74 22.49 -0.56
N GLY A 88 -7.38 23.32 0.28
CA GLY A 88 -8.73 23.06 0.79
C GLY A 88 -8.81 22.11 1.99
N GLY A 89 -7.74 22.05 2.81
CA GLY A 89 -7.72 21.29 4.06
C GLY A 89 -7.49 19.78 3.89
N LEU A 90 -7.91 18.99 4.88
CA LEU A 90 -7.68 17.54 4.91
C LEU A 90 -8.60 16.76 3.95
N PHE A 91 -9.84 17.22 3.76
CA PHE A 91 -10.87 16.54 2.98
C PHE A 91 -11.56 17.50 1.99
N PRO A 92 -10.83 18.02 0.99
CA PRO A 92 -11.42 18.93 0.02
C PRO A 92 -12.50 18.22 -0.81
N ARG A 93 -13.59 18.94 -1.11
CA ARG A 93 -14.68 18.44 -1.97
C ARG A 93 -14.36 18.47 -3.46
N ARG A 94 -13.46 19.37 -3.89
CA ARG A 94 -13.06 19.50 -5.30
C ARG A 94 -12.01 18.45 -5.65
N LEU A 95 -12.26 17.68 -6.71
CA LEU A 95 -11.32 16.66 -7.20
C LEU A 95 -9.96 17.24 -7.56
N THR A 96 -9.94 18.40 -8.23
CA THR A 96 -8.71 19.13 -8.59
C THR A 96 -7.88 19.61 -7.40
N SER A 97 -8.38 19.49 -6.17
CA SER A 97 -7.60 19.76 -4.97
C SER A 97 -6.72 18.58 -4.53
N TYR A 98 -6.92 17.37 -5.07
CA TYR A 98 -6.09 16.20 -4.74
C TYR A 98 -4.85 16.14 -5.62
N ARG A 99 -3.74 15.66 -5.06
CA ARG A 99 -2.48 15.54 -5.79
C ARG A 99 -2.51 14.47 -6.88
N SER A 100 -3.33 13.45 -6.72
CA SER A 100 -3.56 12.39 -7.70
C SER A 100 -4.36 12.85 -8.92
N PHE A 101 -5.14 13.92 -8.81
CA PHE A 101 -6.03 14.34 -9.89
C PHE A 101 -5.23 14.74 -11.14
N GLY A 102 -5.57 14.13 -12.27
CA GLY A 102 -4.89 14.31 -13.56
C GLY A 102 -3.48 13.70 -13.65
N GLN A 103 -3.06 12.88 -12.69
CA GLN A 103 -1.80 12.13 -12.82
C GLN A 103 -1.97 10.97 -13.80
N ALA A 104 -0.92 10.69 -14.58
CA ALA A 104 -0.88 9.50 -15.41
C ALA A 104 -0.77 8.25 -14.54
N VAL A 105 -1.49 7.19 -14.93
CA VAL A 105 -1.34 5.85 -14.37
C VAL A 105 -0.45 5.05 -15.32
N LEU A 106 0.70 4.61 -14.81
CA LEU A 106 1.73 3.86 -15.53
C LEU A 106 1.62 2.37 -15.19
N ALA A 107 2.06 1.53 -16.12
CA ALA A 107 2.18 0.10 -15.87
C ALA A 107 3.18 -0.17 -14.74
N THR A 108 2.80 -1.02 -13.79
CA THR A 108 3.65 -1.39 -12.63
C THR A 108 4.65 -2.49 -12.96
N CYS A 109 4.49 -3.19 -14.08
CA CYS A 109 5.36 -4.28 -14.51
C CYS A 109 5.11 -4.61 -15.99
N ASP A 110 6.03 -5.37 -16.58
CA ASP A 110 5.88 -5.89 -17.93
C ASP A 110 4.81 -7.00 -17.96
N GLY A 111 3.89 -6.90 -18.91
CA GLY A 111 2.80 -7.85 -19.03
C GLY A 111 1.93 -7.60 -20.26
N VAL A 112 0.89 -8.41 -20.39
CA VAL A 112 -0.11 -8.30 -21.46
C VAL A 112 -1.37 -7.69 -20.88
N VAL A 113 -1.92 -6.67 -21.55
CA VAL A 113 -3.23 -6.11 -21.21
C VAL A 113 -4.30 -7.11 -21.62
N LEU A 114 -5.02 -7.65 -20.64
CA LEU A 114 -6.14 -8.57 -20.86
C LEU A 114 -7.48 -7.83 -21.01
N ALA A 115 -7.65 -6.74 -20.26
CA ALA A 115 -8.84 -5.91 -20.31
C ALA A 115 -8.50 -4.47 -19.94
N CYS A 116 -9.25 -3.53 -20.48
CA CYS A 116 -9.16 -2.11 -20.17
C CYS A 116 -10.56 -1.50 -20.21
N GLN A 117 -10.88 -0.69 -19.21
CA GLN A 117 -12.01 0.21 -19.21
C GLN A 117 -11.50 1.62 -18.90
N ASP A 118 -11.84 2.56 -19.77
CA ASP A 118 -11.52 3.97 -19.60
C ASP A 118 -12.75 4.84 -19.94
N GLY A 119 -12.67 6.14 -19.71
CA GLY A 119 -13.67 7.13 -20.10
C GLY A 119 -14.88 7.24 -19.19
N LEU A 120 -14.95 6.50 -18.07
CA LEU A 120 -15.95 6.77 -17.04
C LEU A 120 -15.68 8.13 -16.39
N PRO A 121 -16.73 8.91 -16.09
CA PRO A 121 -16.57 10.22 -15.48
C PRO A 121 -16.05 10.11 -14.05
N ASP A 122 -15.27 11.11 -13.63
CA ASP A 122 -14.87 11.23 -12.23
C ASP A 122 -16.10 11.46 -11.35
N LEU A 123 -16.16 10.74 -10.23
CA LEU A 123 -17.25 10.87 -9.26
C LEU A 123 -16.93 11.93 -8.20
N PRO A 124 -17.93 12.64 -7.66
CA PRO A 124 -17.73 13.49 -6.49
C PRO A 124 -17.11 12.72 -5.32
N VAL A 125 -16.28 13.40 -4.53
CA VAL A 125 -15.60 12.81 -3.36
C VAL A 125 -16.62 12.17 -2.42
N GLY A 126 -16.40 10.89 -2.10
CA GLY A 126 -17.27 10.10 -1.20
C GLY A 126 -18.44 9.40 -1.88
N GLN A 127 -18.64 9.59 -3.18
CA GLN A 127 -19.62 8.83 -3.95
C GLN A 127 -18.98 7.60 -4.61
N MET A 128 -19.77 6.54 -4.77
CA MET A 128 -19.39 5.31 -5.47
C MET A 128 -20.36 5.07 -6.63
N GLY A 129 -19.90 4.44 -7.71
CA GLY A 129 -20.72 4.04 -8.85
C GLY A 129 -21.14 2.57 -8.74
N PRO A 130 -22.30 2.24 -8.14
CA PRO A 130 -22.66 0.84 -7.83
C PRO A 130 -22.89 -0.02 -9.08
N GLU A 131 -23.29 0.58 -10.19
CA GLU A 131 -23.52 -0.12 -11.46
C GLU A 131 -22.22 -0.59 -12.11
N ARG A 132 -21.11 0.11 -11.86
CA ARG A 132 -19.78 -0.18 -12.42
C ARG A 132 -18.72 -0.13 -11.32
N PRO A 133 -18.72 -1.11 -10.38
CA PRO A 133 -17.90 -1.06 -9.18
C PRO A 133 -16.39 -1.10 -9.46
N ALA A 134 -15.97 -1.65 -10.61
CA ALA A 134 -14.56 -1.68 -11.01
C ALA A 134 -14.03 -0.32 -11.50
N GLY A 135 -14.90 0.60 -11.94
CA GLY A 135 -14.51 1.90 -12.48
C GLY A 135 -13.59 1.80 -13.71
N ASN A 136 -12.83 2.87 -13.97
CA ASN A 136 -11.75 2.85 -14.95
C ASN A 136 -10.62 1.95 -14.43
N HIS A 137 -10.19 0.97 -15.21
CA HIS A 137 -9.22 -0.03 -14.77
C HIS A 137 -8.49 -0.68 -15.95
N VAL A 138 -7.33 -1.27 -15.66
CA VAL A 138 -6.57 -2.13 -16.58
C VAL A 138 -6.27 -3.44 -15.88
N VAL A 139 -6.53 -4.55 -16.55
CA VAL A 139 -6.16 -5.90 -16.09
C VAL A 139 -4.91 -6.33 -16.84
N LEU A 140 -3.82 -6.54 -16.11
CA LEU A 140 -2.54 -6.98 -16.64
C LEU A 140 -2.29 -8.43 -16.27
N GLN A 141 -2.02 -9.27 -17.27
CA GLN A 141 -1.34 -10.54 -17.05
C GLN A 141 0.16 -10.28 -16.98
N VAL A 142 0.68 -10.33 -15.75
CA VAL A 142 2.12 -10.13 -15.50
C VAL A 142 2.90 -11.30 -16.08
N SER A 143 3.92 -11.01 -16.87
CA SER A 143 4.86 -12.01 -17.35
C SER A 143 5.60 -12.64 -16.15
N LYS A 144 5.90 -13.94 -16.18
CA LYS A 144 6.68 -14.58 -15.11
C LYS A 144 8.01 -13.82 -14.99
N GLN A 145 8.19 -13.05 -13.92
CA GLN A 145 9.52 -12.50 -13.59
C GLN A 145 10.50 -13.68 -13.52
N PRO A 146 11.70 -13.60 -14.15
CA PRO A 146 12.73 -14.58 -13.91
C PRO A 146 13.01 -14.63 -12.40
N ALA A 147 13.16 -15.85 -11.87
CA ALA A 147 13.45 -16.06 -10.47
C ALA A 147 14.60 -15.15 -10.04
N ILE A 148 14.38 -14.39 -8.97
CA ILE A 148 15.36 -13.49 -8.38
C ILE A 148 16.65 -14.32 -8.18
N SER A 149 17.70 -14.02 -8.95
CA SER A 149 19.01 -14.62 -8.70
C SER A 149 19.44 -14.19 -7.30
N PRO A 150 19.90 -15.12 -6.44
CA PRO A 150 20.25 -14.78 -5.06
C PRO A 150 21.32 -13.69 -5.08
N LEU A 151 21.12 -12.64 -4.27
CA LEU A 151 22.09 -11.58 -4.08
C LEU A 151 23.48 -12.19 -3.77
N PRO A 152 24.57 -11.68 -4.37
CA PRO A 152 25.90 -12.16 -4.05
C PRO A 152 26.18 -11.98 -2.55
N LYS A 153 26.80 -13.02 -1.97
CA LYS A 153 27.16 -13.12 -0.55
C LYS A 153 28.08 -12.00 -0.10
#